data_AF-A0A850NSS8-F1
#
_entry.id   AF-A0A850NSS8-F1
#
_cell.length_a   1.000
_cell.length_b   1.000
_cell.length_c   1.000
_cell.angle_alpha   90.00
_cell.angle_beta   90.00
_cell.angle_gamma   90.00
#
_symmetry.space_group_name_H-M   'P 1'
#
loop_
_entity.id
_entity.type
_entity.pdbx_description
1 polymer ?
#
loop_
_entity_poly.entity_id
_entity_poly.type
_entity_poly.pdbx_seq_one_letter_code
_entity_poly.pdbx_strand_id
1 'polypeptide(L)'
;MKVMLFHGWGFDASFWEGVVACLPAGSAIVACAERGYFGASVTEAWPEGPRAGTVAVGHSMGMLHLLADAPRDPPGAMLSINGFARFCAGPDFPAGVPGRLPTRMLARLETAPAEVLAT
;
A
#
# COMPACT_ATOMS: atom_id res chain seq x y z
N MET A 1 4.38 -21.12 1.49
CA MET A 1 4.13 -19.95 0.61
C MET A 1 4.73 -18.72 1.26
N LYS A 2 5.39 -17.85 0.49
CA LYS A 2 5.96 -16.58 0.99
C LYS A 2 4.95 -15.45 0.80
N VAL A 3 4.74 -14.59 1.80
CA VAL A 3 3.77 -13.48 1.73
C VAL A 3 4.43 -12.15 2.14
N MET A 4 4.30 -11.14 1.29
CA MET A 4 4.71 -9.75 1.54
C MET A 4 3.45 -8.87 1.61
N LEU A 5 3.30 -8.06 2.67
CA LEU A 5 2.08 -7.30 2.94
C LEU A 5 2.35 -5.80 2.92
N PHE A 6 1.57 -5.02 2.16
CA PHE A 6 1.74 -3.57 1.97
C PHE A 6 0.50 -2.82 2.43
N HIS A 7 0.61 -2.06 3.53
CA HIS A 7 -0.51 -1.29 4.08
C HIS A 7 -0.85 -0.04 3.23
N GLY A 8 -2.05 0.49 3.44
CA GLY A 8 -2.51 1.73 2.79
C GLY A 8 -2.06 2.98 3.55
N TRP A 9 -2.42 4.16 3.03
CA TRP A 9 -2.20 5.43 3.72
C TRP A 9 -2.89 5.47 5.08
N GLY A 10 -2.23 6.04 6.09
CA GLY A 10 -2.77 6.20 7.45
C GLY A 10 -2.69 4.94 8.33
N PHE A 11 -1.92 3.94 7.92
CA PHE A 11 -1.65 2.71 8.67
C PHE A 11 -0.14 2.49 8.88
N ASP A 12 0.22 1.54 9.72
CA ASP A 12 1.55 0.97 9.85
C ASP A 12 1.51 -0.55 9.62
N ALA A 13 2.65 -1.22 9.78
CA ALA A 13 2.77 -2.68 9.65
C ALA A 13 1.82 -3.49 10.55
N SER A 14 1.36 -2.95 11.70
CA SER A 14 0.44 -3.63 12.62
C SER A 14 -0.95 -3.85 12.04
N PHE A 15 -1.32 -3.10 10.99
CA PHE A 15 -2.57 -3.28 10.23
C PHE A 15 -2.79 -4.74 9.79
N TRP A 16 -1.71 -5.49 9.59
CA TRP A 16 -1.74 -6.86 9.10
C TRP A 16 -1.77 -7.93 10.20
N GLU A 17 -1.68 -7.59 11.48
CA GLU A 17 -1.59 -8.58 12.58
C GLU A 17 -2.74 -9.60 12.55
N GLY A 18 -3.97 -9.13 12.36
CA GLY A 18 -5.15 -10.01 12.25
C GLY A 18 -5.09 -10.95 11.05
N VAL A 19 -4.58 -10.49 9.91
CA VAL A 19 -4.40 -11.31 8.70
C VAL A 19 -3.31 -12.35 8.93
N VAL A 20 -2.17 -11.92 9.51
CA VAL A 20 -1.05 -12.78 9.89
C VAL A 20 -1.49 -13.92 10.79
N ALA A 21 -2.32 -13.63 11.80
CA ALA A 21 -2.85 -14.63 12.72
C ALA A 21 -3.76 -15.67 12.04
N CYS A 22 -4.36 -15.34 10.90
CA CYS A 22 -5.26 -16.22 10.15
C CYS A 22 -4.56 -17.00 9.02
N LEU A 23 -3.26 -16.78 8.78
CA LEU A 23 -2.56 -17.47 7.71
C LEU A 23 -2.39 -18.97 8.01
N PRO A 24 -2.50 -19.85 6.99
CA PRO A 24 -2.32 -21.28 7.18
C PRO A 24 -0.94 -21.61 7.75
N ALA A 25 -0.89 -22.64 8.60
CA ALA A 25 0.37 -23.21 9.10
C ALA A 25 1.30 -23.57 7.92
N GLY A 26 2.56 -23.14 8.00
CA GLY A 26 3.54 -23.30 6.90
C GLY A 26 3.61 -22.13 5.91
N SER A 27 2.81 -21.08 6.11
CA SER A 27 3.03 -19.79 5.45
C SER A 27 4.23 -19.09 6.08
N ALA A 28 5.18 -18.65 5.25
CA ALA A 28 6.28 -17.81 5.68
C ALA A 28 5.90 -16.36 5.42
N ILE A 29 5.58 -15.62 6.47
CA ILE A 29 5.44 -14.17 6.36
C ILE A 29 6.84 -13.62 6.18
N VAL A 30 7.01 -12.95 5.07
CA VAL A 30 8.30 -12.45 4.62
C VAL A 30 8.57 -11.09 5.25
N ALA A 31 7.62 -10.16 5.13
CA ALA A 31 7.58 -8.91 5.87
C ALA A 31 6.20 -8.25 5.73
N CYS A 32 5.90 -7.38 6.69
CA CYS A 32 4.89 -6.32 6.55
C CYS A 32 5.66 -5.03 6.24
N ALA A 33 5.47 -4.48 5.05
CA ALA A 33 6.14 -3.26 4.62
C ALA A 33 5.68 -2.08 5.49
N GLU A 34 6.62 -1.24 5.91
CA GLU A 34 6.37 -0.01 6.66
C GLU A 34 6.74 1.23 5.83
N ARG A 35 5.90 2.28 5.87
CA ARG A 35 6.14 3.54 5.15
C ARG A 35 6.52 4.71 6.03
N GLY A 36 6.63 4.49 7.33
CA GLY A 36 7.09 5.46 8.32
C GLY A 36 6.09 6.57 8.61
N TYR A 37 4.79 6.38 8.30
CA TYR A 37 3.77 7.42 8.53
C TYR A 37 3.68 7.84 9.99
N PHE A 38 4.00 6.93 10.92
CA PHE A 38 3.99 7.18 12.36
C PHE A 38 5.40 7.19 12.97
N GLY A 39 6.44 7.44 12.17
CA GLY A 39 7.82 7.62 12.64
C GLY A 39 8.66 6.34 12.73
N ALA A 40 8.11 5.18 12.36
CA ALA A 40 8.89 3.96 12.16
C ALA A 40 9.83 4.08 10.95
N SER A 41 10.89 3.28 10.92
CA SER A 41 11.76 3.21 9.73
C SER A 41 11.02 2.58 8.55
N VAL A 42 11.21 3.13 7.36
CA VAL A 42 10.65 2.60 6.12
C VAL A 42 11.27 1.22 5.83
N THR A 43 10.44 0.20 5.65
CA THR A 43 10.86 -1.19 5.39
C THR A 43 10.10 -1.78 4.19
N GLU A 44 10.19 -1.12 3.04
CA GLU A 44 9.57 -1.59 1.79
C GLU A 44 10.50 -2.50 0.95
N ALA A 45 11.70 -2.80 1.48
CA ALA A 45 12.66 -3.64 0.79
C ALA A 45 12.15 -5.08 0.68
N TRP A 46 12.10 -5.57 -0.55
CA TRP A 46 11.92 -6.99 -0.78
C TRP A 46 13.11 -7.75 -0.23
N PRO A 47 12.90 -8.91 0.42
CA PRO A 47 14.01 -9.71 0.88
C PRO A 47 14.82 -10.24 -0.28
N GLU A 48 16.06 -10.61 0.04
CA GLU A 48 16.99 -11.19 -0.90
C GLU A 48 16.47 -12.51 -1.50
N GLY A 49 16.81 -12.73 -2.77
CA GLY A 49 16.46 -13.92 -3.54
C GLY A 49 15.24 -13.76 -4.47
N PRO A 50 14.88 -14.82 -5.21
CA PRO A 50 13.84 -14.76 -6.24
C PRO A 50 12.45 -14.46 -5.67
N ARG A 51 11.74 -13.51 -6.30
CA ARG A 51 10.39 -13.10 -5.88
C ARG A 51 9.28 -13.95 -6.45
N ALA A 52 9.57 -14.77 -7.48
CA ALA A 52 8.61 -15.64 -8.15
C ALA A 52 7.84 -16.62 -7.23
N GLY A 53 8.33 -16.90 -6.02
CA GLY A 53 7.63 -17.73 -5.01
C GLY A 53 6.81 -16.95 -3.98
N THR A 54 6.72 -15.62 -4.11
CA THR A 54 6.09 -14.72 -3.14
C THR A 54 4.75 -14.20 -3.68
N VAL A 55 3.74 -14.18 -2.79
CA VAL A 55 2.48 -13.46 -3.00
C VAL A 55 2.60 -12.09 -2.34
N ALA A 56 2.40 -11.04 -3.14
CA ALA A 56 2.41 -9.67 -2.67
C ALA A 56 0.98 -9.16 -2.48
N VAL A 57 0.62 -8.74 -1.28
CA VAL A 57 -0.72 -8.27 -0.95
C VAL A 57 -0.66 -6.77 -0.69
N GLY A 58 -1.41 -5.99 -1.46
CA GLY A 58 -1.51 -4.54 -1.27
C GLY A 58 -2.93 -4.12 -0.91
N HIS A 59 -3.07 -3.36 0.17
CA HIS A 59 -4.33 -2.69 0.53
C HIS A 59 -4.33 -1.24 0.03
N SER A 60 -5.39 -0.81 -0.67
CA SER A 60 -5.57 0.59 -1.08
C SER A 60 -4.29 1.16 -1.76
N MET A 61 -3.72 2.22 -1.21
CA MET A 61 -2.47 2.86 -1.69
C MET A 61 -1.24 1.93 -1.63
N GLY A 62 -1.23 0.90 -0.77
CA GLY A 62 -0.15 -0.09 -0.73
C GLY A 62 0.00 -0.86 -2.04
N MET A 63 -1.10 -1.11 -2.76
CA MET A 63 -1.04 -1.69 -4.10
C MET A 63 -0.46 -0.71 -5.13
N LEU A 64 -0.78 0.58 -5.02
CA LEU A 64 -0.19 1.59 -5.89
C LEU A 64 1.33 1.66 -5.73
N HIS A 65 1.83 1.63 -4.49
CA HIS A 65 3.27 1.61 -4.20
C HIS A 65 3.95 0.36 -4.76
N LEU A 66 3.35 -0.81 -4.53
CA LEU A 66 3.82 -2.07 -5.08
C LEU A 66 3.96 -2.05 -6.62
N LEU A 67 3.02 -1.40 -7.32
CA LEU A 67 3.05 -1.25 -8.78
C LEU A 67 4.06 -0.19 -9.25
N ALA A 68 4.23 0.90 -8.48
CA ALA A 68 5.19 1.95 -8.80
C ALA A 68 6.63 1.45 -8.69
N ASP A 69 6.90 0.58 -7.72
CA ASP A 69 8.22 -0.01 -7.48
C ASP A 69 8.42 -1.36 -8.18
N ALA A 70 7.61 -1.65 -9.22
CA ALA A 70 7.61 -2.94 -9.88
C ALA A 70 9.04 -3.29 -10.40
N PRO A 71 9.68 -4.31 -9.81
CA PRO A 71 11.05 -4.70 -10.16
C PRO A 71 11.09 -5.41 -11.52
N ARG A 72 12.31 -5.59 -12.06
CA ARG A 72 12.55 -6.55 -13.15
C ARG A 72 12.24 -8.01 -12.75
N ASP A 73 12.22 -8.33 -11.46
CA ASP A 73 11.89 -9.64 -10.88
C ASP A 73 10.56 -9.57 -10.10
N PRO A 74 9.40 -9.72 -10.77
CA PRO A 74 8.09 -9.54 -10.13
C PRO A 74 7.77 -10.67 -9.12
N PRO A 75 6.88 -10.42 -8.14
CA PRO A 75 6.33 -11.50 -7.32
C PRO A 75 5.59 -12.53 -8.18
N GLY A 76 5.48 -13.75 -7.69
CA GLY A 76 4.74 -14.82 -8.37
C GLY A 76 3.24 -14.54 -8.50
N ALA A 77 2.68 -13.79 -7.56
CA ALA A 77 1.30 -13.30 -7.62
C ALA A 77 1.13 -11.99 -6.86
N MET A 78 0.11 -11.23 -7.24
CA MET A 78 -0.30 -9.99 -6.57
C MET A 78 -1.78 -10.09 -6.18
N LEU A 79 -2.11 -9.72 -4.95
CA LEU A 79 -3.48 -9.64 -4.42
C LEU A 79 -3.78 -8.18 -4.04
N SER A 80 -4.81 -7.61 -4.66
CA SER A 80 -5.30 -6.27 -4.35
C SER A 80 -6.49 -6.35 -3.41
N ILE A 81 -6.43 -5.64 -2.28
CA ILE A 81 -7.56 -5.44 -1.37
C ILE A 81 -7.98 -3.98 -1.45
N ASN A 82 -9.09 -3.69 -2.12
CA ASN A 82 -9.55 -2.32 -2.38
C ASN A 82 -8.46 -1.40 -2.96
N GLY A 83 -7.47 -1.99 -3.65
CA GLY A 83 -6.34 -1.27 -4.23
C GLY A 83 -6.65 -0.69 -5.60
N PHE A 84 -5.78 0.21 -6.04
CA PHE A 84 -5.91 0.90 -7.32
C PHE A 84 -4.53 1.12 -7.94
N ALA A 85 -4.45 1.09 -9.27
CA ALA A 85 -3.24 1.46 -10.02
C ALA A 85 -3.14 2.97 -10.27
N ARG A 86 -4.24 3.70 -10.04
CA ARG A 86 -4.32 5.17 -10.12
C ARG A 86 -5.49 5.65 -9.27
N PHE A 87 -5.28 6.68 -8.45
CA PHE A 87 -6.33 7.25 -7.61
C PHE A 87 -7.11 8.35 -8.32
N CYS A 88 -6.38 9.34 -8.85
CA CYS A 88 -6.98 10.49 -9.52
C CYS A 88 -7.38 10.19 -10.96
N ALA A 89 -8.39 10.91 -11.46
CA ALA A 89 -8.78 10.84 -12.86
C ALA A 89 -7.62 11.28 -13.79
N GLY A 90 -7.51 10.61 -14.94
CA GLY A 90 -6.56 10.93 -16.01
C GLY A 90 -7.12 10.57 -17.39
N PRO A 91 -6.42 10.89 -18.50
CA PRO A 91 -6.89 10.62 -19.87
C PRO A 91 -7.21 9.13 -20.12
N ASP A 92 -6.45 8.24 -19.48
CA ASP A 92 -6.55 6.79 -19.51
C ASP A 92 -7.45 6.21 -18.40
N PHE A 93 -7.89 7.02 -17.44
CA PHE A 93 -8.72 6.62 -16.31
C PHE A 93 -9.66 7.75 -15.87
N PRO A 94 -10.71 8.06 -16.64
CA PRO A 94 -11.60 9.18 -16.34
C PRO A 94 -12.48 8.96 -15.10
N ALA A 95 -12.66 7.71 -14.66
CA ALA A 95 -13.48 7.34 -13.51
C ALA A 95 -12.81 7.61 -12.14
N GLY A 96 -11.55 8.06 -12.12
CA GLY A 96 -10.82 8.35 -10.89
C GLY A 96 -11.34 9.58 -10.13
N VAL A 97 -10.78 9.81 -8.96
CA VAL A 97 -11.11 10.98 -8.14
C VAL A 97 -10.70 12.26 -8.87
N PRO A 98 -11.57 13.29 -8.98
CA PRO A 98 -11.18 14.55 -9.60
C PRO A 98 -9.96 15.15 -8.88
N GLY A 99 -8.87 15.38 -9.62
CA GLY A 99 -7.59 15.82 -9.03
C GLY A 99 -7.67 17.10 -8.19
N ARG A 100 -8.62 17.99 -8.49
CA ARG A 100 -8.91 19.19 -7.68
C ARG A 100 -9.23 18.88 -6.21
N LEU A 101 -9.75 17.69 -5.90
CA LEU A 101 -10.12 17.31 -4.53
C LEU A 101 -8.86 17.12 -3.66
N PRO A 102 -7.90 16.21 -3.99
CA PRO A 102 -6.62 16.17 -3.30
C PRO A 102 -5.87 17.50 -3.26
N THR A 103 -5.88 18.29 -4.35
CA THR A 103 -5.25 19.62 -4.35
C THR A 103 -5.85 20.54 -3.30
N ARG A 104 -7.18 20.58 -3.17
CA ARG A 104 -7.87 21.36 -2.14
C ARG A 104 -7.58 20.83 -0.73
N MET A 105 -7.54 19.51 -0.56
CA MET A 105 -7.19 18.89 0.72
C MET A 105 -5.78 19.28 1.17
N LEU A 106 -4.80 19.24 0.27
CA LEU A 106 -3.42 19.65 0.54
C LEU A 106 -3.35 21.14 0.94
N ALA A 107 -3.97 22.04 0.17
CA ALA A 107 -3.98 23.46 0.49
C ALA A 107 -4.67 23.76 1.85
N ARG A 108 -5.70 23.00 2.20
CA ARG A 108 -6.39 23.16 3.49
C ARG A 108 -5.60 22.53 4.64
N LEU A 109 -4.84 21.45 4.39
CA LEU A 109 -4.00 20.81 5.40
C LEU A 109 -2.95 21.77 5.96
N GLU A 110 -2.39 22.65 5.12
CA GLU A 110 -1.37 23.64 5.51
C GLU A 110 -1.92 24.73 6.44
N THR A 111 -3.21 25.07 6.32
CA THR A 111 -3.79 26.24 6.99
C THR A 111 -4.82 25.89 8.06
N ALA A 112 -5.54 24.78 7.90
CA ALA A 112 -6.59 24.32 8.80
C ALA A 112 -6.71 22.79 8.74
N PRO A 113 -5.73 22.04 9.28
CA PRO A 113 -5.68 20.58 9.18
C PRO A 113 -6.89 19.89 9.81
N ALA A 114 -7.45 20.45 10.90
CA ALA A 114 -8.66 19.90 11.54
C ALA A 114 -9.88 19.90 10.61
N GLU A 115 -9.98 20.88 9.71
CA GLU A 115 -11.10 20.96 8.76
C GLU A 115 -10.97 19.96 7.60
N VAL A 116 -9.75 19.48 7.30
CA VAL A 116 -9.56 18.40 6.32
C VAL A 116 -10.21 17.09 6.79
N LEU A 117 -10.29 16.92 8.10
CA LEU A 117 -10.85 15.73 8.76
C LEU A 117 -12.33 15.89 9.13
N ALA A 118 -12.88 17.09 9.02
CA ALA A 118 -14.28 17.36 9.33
C ALA A 118 -15.17 16.78 8.22
N THR A 119 -15.93 15.73 8.55
CA THR A 119 -16.92 15.08 7.70
C THR A 119 -18.23 15.85 7.63
#